data_AF-A0A952U2K6-F1
#
_entry.id   AF-A0A952U2K6-F1
#
_cell.length_a   1.000
_cell.length_b   1.000
_cell.length_c   1.000
_cell.angle_alpha   90.00
_cell.angle_beta   90.00
_cell.angle_gamma   90.00
#
_symmetry.space_group_name_H-M   'P 1'
#
loop_
_entity.id
_entity.type
_entity.pdbx_description
1 polymer ?
#
loop_
_entity_poly.entity_id
_entity_poly.type
_entity_poly.pdbx_seq_one_letter_code
_entity_poly.pdbx_strand_id
1 'polypeptide(L)'
;MTILFGFILPFLVLAVEGCLRLCTNAFFDPIPTWWHIAMVASVGLGNGWLFFKLKDPNYRSTPREGLIIGLVMGISLVYMLRFLPLVPLGLMLILLMGIGFLVFAPLITLLVSAGLASRLWKRDAEDKTVGALGKVRACITLGMILGVLCVFCAELPHSITRNAVLKAVSADPAIARQGINTLKNFGSQPELLKLCYCDKPQMSDVGNLSIFNYQAVDPREARNVFYRVTGIPFNREQYPHEFLPNELNWWRWDSDLGQDAVGARSENLFLKNSDLSVSCDANSASADMEWTFIFENKDKSAAEARTNILLPPGAVVSDLTLWINGKPQPAAFGSKSQVRSAYQAVVQRQRDPVLVTSAGGDRVLLQC
;
A
#
# COMPACT_ATOMS: atom_id res chain seq x y z
N MET A 1 -28.24 -23.31 -9.76
CA MET A 1 -27.25 -23.03 -8.69
C MET A 1 -26.16 -22.05 -9.13
N THR A 2 -25.55 -22.20 -10.30
CA THR A 2 -24.42 -21.36 -10.78
C THR A 2 -24.67 -19.85 -10.77
N ILE A 3 -25.90 -19.40 -11.00
CA ILE A 3 -26.23 -17.96 -11.04
C ILE A 3 -26.31 -17.34 -9.63
N LEU A 4 -26.63 -18.14 -8.60
CA LEU A 4 -26.65 -17.67 -7.21
C LEU A 4 -25.25 -17.23 -6.75
N PHE A 5 -24.21 -17.90 -7.26
CA PHE A 5 -22.82 -17.53 -7.00
C PHE A 5 -22.45 -16.16 -7.58
N GLY A 6 -22.93 -15.80 -8.78
CA GLY A 6 -22.62 -14.47 -9.36
C GLY A 6 -23.25 -13.29 -8.60
N PHE A 7 -24.25 -13.55 -7.77
CA PHE A 7 -24.87 -12.57 -6.87
C PHE A 7 -24.20 -12.55 -5.49
N ILE A 8 -24.04 -13.71 -4.84
CA ILE A 8 -23.58 -13.80 -3.44
C ILE A 8 -22.08 -13.53 -3.31
N LEU A 9 -21.31 -14.00 -4.29
CA LEU A 9 -19.88 -14.12 -4.15
C LEU A 9 -19.12 -12.78 -4.10
N PRO A 10 -19.53 -11.72 -4.84
CA PRO A 10 -18.98 -10.37 -4.62
C PRO A 10 -19.12 -9.87 -3.18
N PHE A 11 -20.26 -10.13 -2.52
CA PHE A 11 -20.47 -9.73 -1.12
C PHE A 11 -19.64 -10.58 -0.16
N LEU A 12 -19.49 -11.88 -0.44
CA LEU A 12 -18.63 -12.76 0.34
C LEU A 12 -17.16 -12.28 0.25
N VAL A 13 -16.68 -11.92 -0.93
CA VAL A 13 -15.33 -11.37 -1.11
C VAL A 13 -15.17 -10.05 -0.36
N LEU A 14 -16.15 -9.14 -0.45
CA LEU A 14 -16.12 -7.88 0.31
C LEU A 14 -16.08 -8.12 1.82
N ALA A 15 -16.87 -9.07 2.33
CA ALA A 15 -16.89 -9.40 3.75
C ALA A 15 -15.56 -10.04 4.19
N VAL A 16 -15.06 -11.02 3.43
CA VAL A 16 -13.81 -11.71 3.76
C VAL A 16 -12.63 -10.76 3.68
N GLU A 17 -12.49 -9.99 2.59
CA GLU A 17 -11.39 -9.04 2.46
C GLU A 17 -11.53 -7.88 3.46
N GLY A 18 -12.74 -7.38 3.68
CA GLY A 18 -13.00 -6.31 4.65
C GLY A 18 -12.70 -6.69 6.10
N CYS A 19 -12.88 -7.96 6.47
CA CYS A 19 -12.58 -8.44 7.82
C CYS A 19 -11.15 -8.98 7.97
N LEU A 20 -10.64 -9.71 6.98
CA LEU A 20 -9.39 -10.48 7.10
C LEU A 20 -8.21 -9.89 6.34
N ARG A 21 -8.44 -8.96 5.39
CA ARG A 21 -7.40 -8.28 4.61
C ARG A 21 -6.39 -9.24 3.95
N LEU A 22 -6.85 -10.42 3.51
CA LEU A 22 -5.98 -11.49 3.01
C LEU A 22 -5.21 -11.06 1.77
N CYS A 23 -5.88 -10.45 0.79
CA CYS A 23 -5.22 -9.99 -0.43
C CYS A 23 -4.34 -8.78 -0.15
N THR A 24 -4.86 -7.81 0.62
CA THR A 24 -4.16 -6.58 1.02
C THR A 24 -2.81 -6.88 1.67
N ASN A 25 -2.78 -7.86 2.58
CA ASN A 25 -1.57 -8.21 3.33
C ASN A 25 -0.55 -9.04 2.54
N ALA A 26 -1.02 -9.89 1.63
CA ALA A 26 -0.19 -10.87 0.93
C ALA A 26 0.23 -10.44 -0.49
N PHE A 27 -0.61 -9.70 -1.23
CA PHE A 27 -0.42 -9.44 -2.66
C PHE A 27 -0.67 -7.99 -3.06
N PHE A 28 -1.91 -7.52 -2.95
CA PHE A 28 -2.36 -6.17 -3.32
C PHE A 28 -3.71 -5.87 -2.66
N ASP A 29 -4.05 -4.60 -2.45
CA ASP A 29 -5.38 -4.20 -1.94
C ASP A 29 -6.39 -4.17 -3.10
N PRO A 30 -7.39 -5.09 -3.15
CA PRO A 30 -8.42 -5.08 -4.19
C PRO A 30 -9.52 -4.04 -3.91
N ILE A 31 -9.60 -3.47 -2.70
CA ILE A 31 -10.64 -2.53 -2.27
C ILE A 31 -10.04 -1.28 -1.59
N PRO A 32 -9.13 -0.55 -2.26
CA PRO A 32 -8.38 0.54 -1.63
C PRO A 32 -9.24 1.77 -1.29
N THR A 33 -10.45 1.89 -1.86
CA THR A 33 -11.35 3.04 -1.65
C THR A 33 -12.82 2.63 -1.63
N TRP A 34 -13.70 3.52 -1.13
CA TRP A 34 -15.16 3.33 -1.16
C TRP A 34 -15.67 3.07 -2.59
N TRP A 35 -15.01 3.62 -3.62
CA TRP A 35 -15.38 3.40 -5.02
C TRP A 35 -15.17 1.94 -5.44
N HIS A 36 -14.10 1.29 -4.99
CA HIS A 36 -13.84 -0.13 -5.27
C HIS A 36 -14.87 -1.01 -4.58
N ILE A 37 -15.22 -0.70 -3.32
CA ILE A 37 -16.31 -1.39 -2.62
C ILE A 37 -17.63 -1.25 -3.38
N ALA A 38 -17.98 -0.02 -3.77
CA ALA A 38 -19.22 0.25 -4.51
C ALA A 38 -19.26 -0.49 -5.86
N MET A 39 -18.14 -0.51 -6.59
CA MET A 39 -18.01 -1.25 -7.85
C MET A 39 -18.20 -2.76 -7.64
N VAL A 40 -17.51 -3.38 -6.68
CA VAL A 40 -17.65 -4.83 -6.39
C VAL A 40 -19.07 -5.16 -5.90
N ALA A 41 -19.65 -4.33 -5.04
CA ALA A 41 -21.04 -4.51 -4.59
C ALA A 41 -22.03 -4.39 -5.77
N SER A 42 -21.80 -3.44 -6.68
CA SER A 42 -22.64 -3.26 -7.87
C SER A 42 -22.64 -4.48 -8.79
N VAL A 43 -21.54 -5.24 -8.85
CA VAL A 43 -21.45 -6.49 -9.61
C VAL A 43 -22.43 -7.52 -9.06
N GLY A 44 -22.44 -7.71 -7.74
CA GLY A 44 -23.40 -8.57 -7.06
C GLY A 44 -24.83 -8.11 -7.32
N LEU A 45 -25.14 -6.86 -6.98
CA LEU A 45 -26.50 -6.28 -7.12
C LEU A 45 -27.03 -6.36 -8.55
N GLY A 46 -26.21 -6.01 -9.56
CA GLY A 46 -26.62 -6.03 -10.96
C GLY A 46 -26.91 -7.44 -11.48
N ASN A 47 -26.06 -8.42 -11.13
CA ASN A 47 -26.30 -9.82 -11.47
C ASN A 47 -27.57 -10.37 -10.80
N GLY A 48 -27.75 -10.09 -9.51
CA GLY A 48 -28.93 -10.51 -8.76
C GLY A 48 -30.21 -9.90 -9.35
N TRP A 49 -30.22 -8.59 -9.55
CA TRP A 49 -31.37 -7.86 -10.08
C TRP A 49 -31.82 -8.38 -11.45
N LEU A 50 -30.88 -8.54 -12.40
CA LEU A 50 -31.21 -9.04 -13.72
C LEU A 50 -31.65 -10.51 -13.69
N PHE A 51 -31.05 -11.33 -12.83
CA PHE A 51 -31.47 -12.73 -12.66
C PHE A 51 -32.93 -12.84 -12.20
N PHE A 52 -33.34 -12.06 -11.20
CA PHE A 52 -34.73 -12.09 -10.72
C PHE A 52 -35.71 -11.58 -11.76
N LYS A 53 -35.36 -10.57 -12.55
CA LYS A 53 -36.18 -10.09 -13.66
C LYS A 53 -36.36 -11.13 -14.77
N LEU A 54 -35.27 -11.79 -15.18
CA LEU A 54 -35.32 -12.82 -16.23
C LEU A 54 -36.08 -14.09 -15.82
N LYS A 55 -36.43 -14.27 -14.55
CA LYS A 55 -37.32 -15.37 -14.12
C LYS A 55 -38.76 -15.15 -14.55
N ASP A 56 -39.21 -13.91 -14.71
CA ASP A 56 -40.56 -13.62 -15.16
C ASP A 56 -40.69 -14.04 -16.65
N PRO A 57 -41.62 -14.95 -17.00
CA PRO A 57 -41.86 -15.36 -18.39
C PRO A 57 -42.28 -14.19 -19.29
N ASN A 58 -42.95 -13.17 -18.74
CA ASN A 58 -43.49 -12.03 -19.49
C ASN A 58 -42.51 -10.86 -19.59
N TYR A 59 -41.34 -10.99 -18.99
CA TYR A 59 -40.35 -9.92 -18.95
C TYR A 59 -39.75 -9.63 -20.33
N ARG A 60 -39.74 -8.35 -20.68
CA ARG A 60 -39.15 -7.79 -21.91
C ARG A 60 -37.84 -7.10 -21.63
N SER A 61 -36.85 -7.36 -22.49
CA SER A 61 -35.52 -6.79 -22.40
C SER A 61 -35.55 -5.27 -22.67
N THR A 62 -34.80 -4.49 -21.89
CA THR A 62 -34.64 -3.04 -22.13
C THR A 62 -33.17 -2.66 -22.36
N PRO A 63 -32.89 -1.58 -23.12
CA PRO A 63 -31.52 -1.09 -23.32
C PRO A 63 -30.80 -0.73 -22.01
N ARG A 64 -31.53 -0.23 -21.00
CA ARG A 64 -30.96 0.08 -19.67
C ARG A 64 -30.39 -1.16 -18.99
N GLU A 65 -31.05 -2.31 -19.11
CA GLU A 65 -30.56 -3.55 -18.52
C GLU A 65 -29.33 -4.07 -19.27
N GLY A 66 -29.29 -3.87 -20.59
CA GLY A 66 -28.08 -4.08 -21.40
C GLY A 66 -26.91 -3.26 -20.87
N LEU A 67 -27.12 -1.96 -20.60
CA LEU A 67 -26.09 -1.09 -20.05
C LEU A 67 -25.59 -1.57 -18.67
N ILE A 68 -26.51 -1.93 -17.77
CA ILE A 68 -26.18 -2.38 -16.41
C ILE A 68 -25.38 -3.69 -16.44
N ILE A 69 -25.84 -4.70 -17.19
CA ILE A 69 -25.11 -5.99 -17.23
C ILE A 69 -23.77 -5.83 -17.95
N GLY A 70 -23.71 -4.99 -18.98
CA GLY A 70 -22.45 -4.59 -19.61
C GLY A 70 -21.48 -4.01 -18.60
N LEU A 71 -21.91 -3.02 -17.81
CA LEU A 71 -21.09 -2.37 -16.78
C LEU A 71 -20.55 -3.38 -15.76
N VAL A 72 -21.41 -4.27 -15.28
CA VAL A 72 -21.03 -5.34 -14.35
C VAL A 72 -20.02 -6.31 -14.98
N MET A 73 -20.17 -6.65 -16.26
CA MET A 73 -19.19 -7.45 -17.00
C MET A 73 -17.84 -6.73 -17.13
N GLY A 74 -17.85 -5.43 -17.44
CA GLY A 74 -16.65 -4.62 -17.58
C GLY A 74 -15.83 -4.55 -16.29
N ILE A 75 -16.50 -4.29 -15.16
CA ILE A 75 -15.85 -4.30 -13.84
C ILE A 75 -15.28 -5.69 -13.54
N SER A 76 -16.09 -6.74 -13.71
CA SER A 76 -15.65 -8.12 -13.43
C SER A 76 -14.46 -8.55 -14.30
N LEU A 77 -14.40 -8.09 -15.55
CA LEU A 77 -13.29 -8.36 -16.46
C LEU A 77 -11.97 -7.78 -15.94
N VAL A 78 -11.96 -6.52 -15.50
CA VAL A 78 -10.73 -5.89 -14.98
C VAL A 78 -10.24 -6.60 -13.72
N TYR A 79 -11.13 -6.90 -12.77
CA TYR A 79 -10.75 -7.67 -11.59
C TYR A 79 -10.28 -9.08 -11.94
N MET A 80 -10.92 -9.77 -12.90
CA MET A 80 -10.47 -11.10 -13.34
C MET A 80 -9.04 -11.06 -13.88
N LEU A 81 -8.71 -10.07 -14.72
CA LEU A 81 -7.36 -9.89 -15.24
C LEU A 81 -6.35 -9.61 -14.12
N ARG A 82 -6.73 -8.83 -13.11
CA ARG A 82 -5.87 -8.53 -11.95
C ARG A 82 -5.59 -9.77 -11.09
N PHE A 83 -6.56 -10.66 -10.92
CA PHE A 83 -6.41 -11.90 -10.15
C PHE A 83 -5.79 -13.05 -10.97
N LEU A 84 -5.63 -12.91 -12.29
CA LEU A 84 -5.12 -13.96 -13.17
C LEU A 84 -3.75 -14.51 -12.75
N PRO A 85 -2.75 -13.69 -12.37
CA PRO A 85 -1.45 -14.20 -11.91
C PRO A 85 -1.54 -15.04 -10.62
N LEU A 86 -2.59 -14.83 -9.81
CA LEU A 86 -2.83 -15.57 -8.58
C LEU A 86 -3.58 -16.88 -8.80
N VAL A 87 -4.09 -17.16 -10.01
CA VAL A 87 -4.86 -18.37 -10.32
C VAL A 87 -4.10 -19.67 -9.99
N PRO A 88 -2.81 -19.86 -10.36
CA PRO A 88 -2.08 -21.07 -10.00
C PRO A 88 -2.01 -21.28 -8.49
N LEU A 89 -1.77 -20.20 -7.74
CA LEU A 89 -1.75 -20.23 -6.28
C LEU A 89 -3.15 -20.50 -5.71
N GLY A 90 -4.18 -19.90 -6.30
CA GLY A 90 -5.58 -20.12 -5.97
C GLY A 90 -5.97 -21.59 -6.11
N LEU A 91 -5.57 -22.28 -7.19
CA LEU A 91 -5.80 -23.72 -7.37
C LEU A 91 -5.17 -24.54 -6.25
N MET A 92 -3.92 -24.23 -5.89
CA MET A 92 -3.23 -24.90 -4.79
C MET A 92 -3.94 -24.67 -3.44
N LEU A 93 -4.35 -23.44 -3.14
CA LEU A 93 -5.03 -23.09 -1.89
C LEU A 93 -6.47 -23.63 -1.81
N ILE A 94 -7.14 -23.88 -2.94
CA ILE A 94 -8.41 -24.60 -2.95
C ILE A 94 -8.22 -26.01 -2.39
N LEU A 95 -7.20 -26.73 -2.85
CA LEU A 95 -6.94 -28.12 -2.44
C LEU A 95 -6.59 -28.25 -0.96
N LEU A 96 -5.96 -27.24 -0.38
CA LEU A 96 -5.49 -27.27 1.01
C LEU A 96 -6.52 -26.76 2.02
N MET A 97 -7.21 -25.65 1.72
CA MET A 97 -8.01 -24.91 2.71
C MET A 97 -9.34 -24.39 2.17
N GLY A 98 -9.66 -24.59 0.88
CA GLY A 98 -10.87 -24.06 0.24
C GLY A 98 -10.89 -22.54 0.00
N ILE A 99 -9.99 -21.78 0.65
CA ILE A 99 -9.89 -20.30 0.58
C ILE A 99 -9.54 -19.81 -0.83
N GLY A 100 -8.81 -20.61 -1.61
CA GLY A 100 -8.42 -20.25 -2.97
C GLY A 100 -9.60 -19.99 -3.92
N PHE A 101 -10.82 -20.39 -3.56
CA PHE A 101 -12.04 -20.09 -4.33
C PHE A 101 -12.31 -18.58 -4.47
N LEU A 102 -11.84 -17.78 -3.51
CA LEU A 102 -11.95 -16.31 -3.54
C LEU A 102 -11.17 -15.69 -4.72
N VAL A 103 -10.05 -16.30 -5.15
CA VAL A 103 -9.27 -15.84 -6.31
C VAL A 103 -10.07 -16.00 -7.61
N PHE A 104 -10.95 -16.99 -7.68
CA PHE A 104 -11.81 -17.23 -8.85
C PHE A 104 -13.07 -16.37 -8.85
N ALA A 105 -13.28 -15.56 -7.82
CA ALA A 105 -14.47 -14.75 -7.66
C ALA A 105 -14.81 -13.91 -8.90
N PRO A 106 -13.88 -13.11 -9.45
CA PRO A 106 -14.20 -12.23 -10.56
C PRO A 106 -14.44 -13.01 -11.86
N LEU A 107 -13.81 -14.18 -12.02
CA LEU A 107 -14.05 -15.05 -13.16
C LEU A 107 -15.46 -15.64 -13.12
N ILE A 108 -15.89 -16.17 -11.96
CA ILE A 108 -17.23 -16.74 -11.80
C ILE A 108 -18.29 -15.68 -12.04
N THR A 109 -18.12 -14.47 -11.47
CA THR A 109 -19.07 -13.37 -11.66
C THR A 109 -19.10 -12.92 -13.12
N LEU A 110 -17.95 -12.86 -13.80
CA LEU A 110 -17.88 -12.55 -15.23
C LEU A 110 -18.64 -13.59 -16.08
N LEU A 111 -18.45 -14.89 -15.82
CA LEU A 111 -19.15 -15.97 -16.52
C LEU A 111 -20.67 -15.93 -16.30
N VAL A 112 -21.10 -15.67 -15.06
CA VAL A 112 -22.52 -15.49 -14.74
C VAL A 112 -23.09 -14.26 -15.47
N SER A 113 -22.36 -13.15 -15.46
CA SER A 113 -22.77 -11.91 -16.13
C SER A 113 -22.89 -12.11 -17.65
N ALA A 114 -21.93 -12.80 -18.26
CA ALA A 114 -21.97 -13.17 -19.68
C ALA A 114 -23.15 -14.10 -20.01
N GLY A 115 -23.47 -15.04 -19.12
CA GLY A 115 -24.65 -15.90 -19.24
C GLY A 115 -25.96 -15.12 -19.16
N LEU A 116 -26.07 -14.15 -18.24
CA LEU A 116 -27.24 -13.27 -18.12
C LEU A 116 -27.38 -12.34 -19.33
N ALA A 117 -26.28 -11.75 -19.80
CA ALA A 117 -26.24 -10.94 -21.02
C ALA A 117 -26.67 -11.74 -22.26
N SER A 118 -26.23 -12.99 -22.37
CA SER A 118 -26.64 -13.90 -23.46
C SER A 118 -28.15 -14.19 -23.43
N ARG A 119 -28.73 -14.38 -22.24
CA ARG A 119 -30.18 -14.58 -22.08
C ARG A 119 -30.98 -13.32 -22.43
N LEU A 120 -30.48 -12.15 -21.99
CA LEU A 120 -31.09 -10.85 -22.26
C LEU A 120 -31.13 -10.56 -23.76
N TRP A 121 -30.02 -10.81 -24.47
CA TRP A 121 -29.97 -10.66 -25.93
C TRP A 121 -30.90 -11.64 -26.64
N LYS A 122 -30.94 -12.92 -26.24
CA LYS A 122 -31.86 -13.89 -26.86
C LYS A 122 -33.33 -13.46 -26.74
N ARG A 123 -33.75 -12.98 -25.56
CA ARG A 123 -35.11 -12.45 -25.36
C ARG A 123 -35.40 -11.19 -26.18
N ASP A 124 -34.43 -10.29 -26.31
CA ASP A 124 -34.56 -9.09 -27.16
C ASP A 124 -34.75 -9.46 -28.64
N ALA A 125 -34.07 -10.50 -29.10
CA ALA A 125 -34.18 -11.00 -30.48
C ALA A 125 -35.52 -11.72 -30.75
N GLU A 126 -36.10 -12.35 -29.73
CA GLU A 126 -37.41 -13.03 -29.80
C GLU A 126 -38.59 -12.03 -29.77
N ASP A 127 -38.40 -10.86 -29.17
CA ASP A 127 -39.41 -9.80 -29.10
C ASP A 127 -39.51 -9.05 -30.45
N LYS A 128 -40.34 -9.57 -31.36
CA LYS A 128 -40.55 -9.04 -32.72
C LYS A 128 -41.23 -7.66 -32.77
N THR A 129 -41.54 -7.03 -31.63
CA THR A 129 -42.47 -5.89 -31.56
C THR A 129 -41.85 -4.51 -31.76
N VAL A 130 -40.53 -4.38 -31.92
CA VAL A 130 -39.90 -3.07 -32.16
C VAL A 130 -38.77 -3.19 -33.17
N GLY A 131 -38.68 -2.26 -34.12
CA GLY A 131 -37.52 -2.04 -35.01
C GLY A 131 -36.24 -1.62 -34.26
N ALA A 132 -35.98 -2.21 -33.11
CA ALA A 132 -34.90 -1.94 -32.16
C ALA A 132 -33.90 -3.11 -32.05
N LEU A 133 -33.93 -4.06 -33.00
CA LEU A 133 -32.92 -5.12 -33.13
C LEU A 133 -31.51 -4.51 -33.03
N GLY A 134 -30.79 -4.81 -31.95
CA GLY A 134 -29.41 -4.38 -31.74
C GLY A 134 -29.19 -3.29 -30.69
N LYS A 135 -30.23 -2.59 -30.20
CA LYS A 135 -30.06 -1.57 -29.15
C LYS A 135 -29.58 -2.17 -27.83
N VAL A 136 -30.13 -3.32 -27.41
CA VAL A 136 -29.68 -3.99 -26.17
C VAL A 136 -28.23 -4.45 -26.29
N ARG A 137 -27.84 -5.04 -27.42
CA ARG A 137 -26.45 -5.46 -27.66
C ARG A 137 -25.48 -4.29 -27.64
N ALA A 138 -25.82 -3.18 -28.30
CA ALA A 138 -25.03 -1.96 -28.29
C ALA A 138 -24.89 -1.38 -26.86
N CYS A 139 -25.98 -1.43 -26.06
CA CYS A 139 -25.93 -1.03 -24.66
C CYS A 139 -25.09 -1.97 -23.79
N ILE A 140 -25.07 -3.29 -24.05
CA ILE A 140 -24.15 -4.23 -23.38
C ILE A 140 -22.70 -3.86 -23.67
N THR A 141 -22.36 -3.64 -24.94
CA THR A 141 -20.98 -3.26 -25.31
C THR A 141 -20.59 -1.91 -24.72
N LEU A 142 -21.48 -0.92 -24.78
CA LEU A 142 -21.25 0.39 -24.17
C LEU A 142 -21.09 0.28 -22.67
N GLY A 143 -21.95 -0.49 -22.01
CA GLY A 143 -21.87 -0.76 -20.58
C GLY A 143 -20.54 -1.39 -20.21
N MET A 144 -20.08 -2.38 -20.97
CA MET A 144 -18.79 -3.03 -20.73
C MET A 144 -17.62 -2.04 -20.83
N ILE A 145 -17.61 -1.19 -21.86
CA ILE A 145 -16.60 -0.13 -22.01
C ILE A 145 -16.66 0.81 -20.81
N LEU A 146 -17.84 1.26 -20.40
CA LEU A 146 -18.01 2.13 -19.23
C LEU A 146 -17.55 1.45 -17.93
N GLY A 147 -17.86 0.17 -17.73
CA GLY A 147 -17.42 -0.59 -16.56
C GLY A 147 -15.90 -0.72 -16.49
N VAL A 148 -15.25 -0.98 -17.62
CA VAL A 148 -13.78 -0.97 -17.72
C VAL A 148 -13.22 0.43 -17.39
N LEU A 149 -13.76 1.47 -18.03
CA LEU A 149 -13.34 2.85 -17.81
C LEU A 149 -13.52 3.29 -16.35
N CYS A 150 -14.61 2.89 -15.69
CA CYS A 150 -14.85 3.20 -14.27
C CYS A 150 -13.72 2.68 -13.37
N VAL A 151 -13.26 1.45 -13.58
CA VAL A 151 -12.14 0.89 -12.79
C VAL A 151 -10.85 1.64 -13.10
N PHE A 152 -10.54 1.89 -14.37
CA PHE A 152 -9.35 2.67 -14.74
C PHE A 152 -9.37 4.08 -14.13
N CYS A 153 -10.51 4.78 -14.17
CA CYS A 153 -10.66 6.09 -13.56
C CYS A 153 -10.46 6.06 -12.04
N ALA A 154 -10.89 5.00 -11.35
CA ALA A 154 -10.67 4.85 -9.91
C ALA A 154 -9.19 4.61 -9.56
N GLU A 155 -8.43 3.99 -10.46
CA GLU A 155 -7.00 3.68 -10.31
C GLU A 155 -6.07 4.80 -10.81
N LEU A 156 -6.58 5.77 -11.57
CA LEU A 156 -5.79 6.87 -12.12
C LEU A 156 -4.87 7.57 -11.10
N PRO A 157 -5.31 7.93 -9.88
CA PRO A 157 -4.43 8.61 -8.93
C PRO A 157 -3.21 7.77 -8.53
N HIS A 158 -3.39 6.46 -8.35
CA HIS A 158 -2.28 5.55 -8.04
C HIS A 158 -1.31 5.47 -9.23
N SER A 159 -1.85 5.27 -10.44
CA SER A 159 -1.06 5.16 -11.68
C SER A 159 -0.25 6.41 -11.96
N ILE A 160 -0.87 7.58 -11.84
CA ILE A 160 -0.22 8.88 -12.06
C ILE A 160 0.89 9.09 -11.04
N THR A 161 0.62 8.83 -9.75
CA THR A 161 1.60 9.02 -8.68
C THR A 161 2.82 8.13 -8.91
N ARG A 162 2.60 6.84 -9.13
CA ARG A 162 3.68 5.86 -9.31
C ARG A 162 4.55 6.16 -10.53
N ASN A 163 3.93 6.44 -11.67
CA ASN A 163 4.66 6.79 -12.89
C ASN A 163 5.40 8.13 -12.75
N ALA A 164 4.83 9.09 -12.04
CA ALA A 164 5.47 10.37 -11.79
C ALA A 164 6.66 10.23 -10.82
N VAL A 165 6.63 9.30 -9.86
CA VAL A 165 7.81 8.96 -9.03
C VAL A 165 8.92 8.38 -9.89
N LEU A 166 8.64 7.39 -10.74
CA LEU A 166 9.65 6.82 -11.65
C LEU A 166 10.29 7.89 -12.54
N LYS A 167 9.50 8.84 -13.03
CA LYS A 167 10.03 10.01 -13.75
C LYS A 167 10.87 10.92 -12.86
N ALA A 168 10.43 11.18 -11.62
CA ALA A 168 11.11 12.07 -10.68
C ALA A 168 12.50 11.60 -10.23
N VAL A 169 12.77 10.29 -10.36
CA VAL A 169 14.06 9.65 -10.05
C VAL A 169 14.93 9.44 -11.31
N SER A 170 14.43 9.80 -12.49
CA SER A 170 15.23 9.72 -13.72
C SER A 170 16.52 10.54 -13.62
N ALA A 171 17.60 10.03 -14.21
CA ALA A 171 18.87 10.74 -14.30
C ALA A 171 18.79 12.01 -15.18
N ASP A 172 17.83 12.08 -16.11
CA ASP A 172 17.59 13.27 -16.91
C ASP A 172 16.89 14.37 -16.08
N PRO A 173 17.52 15.54 -15.88
CA PRO A 173 16.95 16.63 -15.09
C PRO A 173 15.59 17.13 -15.62
N ALA A 174 15.35 17.08 -16.94
CA ALA A 174 14.10 17.53 -17.55
C ALA A 174 12.96 16.57 -17.20
N ILE A 175 13.20 15.25 -17.31
CA ILE A 175 12.24 14.21 -16.94
C ILE A 175 11.98 14.22 -15.43
N ALA A 176 13.04 14.36 -14.63
CA ALA A 176 12.93 14.47 -13.17
C ALA A 176 12.06 15.65 -12.76
N ARG A 177 12.26 16.82 -13.38
CA ARG A 177 11.45 18.02 -13.12
C ARG A 177 9.98 17.82 -13.53
N GLN A 178 9.73 17.17 -14.66
CA GLN A 178 8.38 16.83 -15.10
C GLN A 178 7.69 15.89 -14.10
N GLY A 179 8.39 14.88 -13.59
CA GLY A 179 7.91 13.96 -12.56
C GLY A 179 7.48 14.71 -11.29
N ILE A 180 8.36 15.58 -10.76
CA ILE A 180 8.06 16.40 -9.59
C ILE A 180 6.85 17.32 -9.81
N ASN A 181 6.77 18.00 -10.96
CA ASN A 181 5.63 18.87 -11.26
C ASN A 181 4.31 18.09 -11.36
N THR A 182 4.35 16.88 -11.94
CA THR A 182 3.17 16.02 -12.03
C THR A 182 2.72 15.59 -10.64
N LEU A 183 3.65 15.23 -9.75
CA LEU A 183 3.34 14.88 -8.36
C LEU A 183 2.72 16.05 -7.59
N LYS A 184 3.21 17.28 -7.80
CA LYS A 184 2.67 18.48 -7.14
C LYS A 184 1.24 18.81 -7.56
N ASN A 185 0.89 18.56 -8.83
CA ASN A 185 -0.40 18.97 -9.40
C ASN A 185 -1.46 17.86 -9.38
N PHE A 186 -1.04 16.61 -9.55
CA PHE A 186 -1.93 15.46 -9.76
C PHE A 186 -1.57 14.23 -8.92
N GLY A 187 -0.45 14.28 -8.17
CA GLY A 187 -0.02 13.18 -7.33
C GLY A 187 -0.90 13.02 -6.09
N SER A 188 -1.05 11.78 -5.64
CA SER A 188 -1.69 11.42 -4.38
C SER A 188 -0.61 11.35 -3.29
N GLN A 189 -0.67 12.28 -2.33
CA GLN A 189 0.24 12.27 -1.18
C GLN A 189 0.15 10.98 -0.35
N PRO A 190 -1.03 10.40 -0.05
CA PRO A 190 -1.12 9.12 0.63
C PRO A 190 -0.43 7.97 -0.12
N GLU A 191 -0.57 7.90 -1.45
CA GLU A 191 0.10 6.87 -2.25
C GLU A 191 1.62 7.09 -2.30
N LEU A 192 2.07 8.34 -2.41
CA LEU A 192 3.48 8.67 -2.34
C LEU A 192 4.08 8.31 -0.97
N LEU A 193 3.32 8.53 0.10
CA LEU A 193 3.73 8.18 1.45
C LEU A 193 3.80 6.65 1.63
N LYS A 194 2.83 5.88 1.09
CA LYS A 194 2.91 4.41 1.06
C LYS A 194 4.21 3.94 0.42
N LEU A 195 4.62 4.52 -0.71
CA LEU A 195 5.90 4.18 -1.37
C LEU A 195 7.13 4.48 -0.51
N CYS A 196 7.07 5.44 0.42
CA CYS A 196 8.18 5.74 1.34
C CYS A 196 8.35 4.69 2.45
N TYR A 197 7.26 4.03 2.83
CA TYR A 197 7.17 3.06 3.92
C TYR A 197 7.15 1.60 3.45
N CYS A 198 6.68 1.32 2.24
CA CYS A 198 6.50 -0.03 1.73
C CYS A 198 7.75 -0.54 1.03
N ASP A 199 8.39 -1.55 1.62
CA ASP A 199 9.40 -2.38 0.96
C ASP A 199 8.80 -3.50 0.09
N LYS A 200 7.50 -3.78 0.23
CA LYS A 200 6.85 -4.82 -0.56
C LYS A 200 6.49 -4.27 -1.94
N PRO A 201 6.94 -4.91 -3.05
CA PRO A 201 6.39 -4.65 -4.36
C PRO A 201 4.92 -5.09 -4.35
N GLN A 202 3.99 -4.14 -4.18
CA GLN A 202 2.57 -4.43 -4.34
C GLN A 202 2.34 -4.78 -5.80
N MET A 203 1.65 -5.91 -6.03
CA MET A 203 1.34 -6.39 -7.38
C MET A 203 0.63 -5.27 -8.14
N SER A 204 1.19 -4.92 -9.29
CA SER A 204 1.04 -3.63 -9.93
C SER A 204 -0.40 -3.20 -10.18
N ASP A 205 -0.61 -1.90 -10.06
CA ASP A 205 -1.74 -1.14 -10.56
C ASP A 205 -2.18 -1.55 -11.99
N VAL A 206 -3.48 -1.51 -12.24
CA VAL A 206 -4.13 -1.86 -13.52
C VAL A 206 -3.58 -1.00 -14.67
N GLY A 207 -3.11 0.22 -14.39
CA GLY A 207 -2.48 1.09 -15.38
C GLY A 207 -1.11 0.64 -15.89
N ASN A 208 -0.45 -0.30 -15.20
CA ASN A 208 0.82 -0.90 -15.65
C ASN A 208 0.54 -2.29 -16.24
N LEU A 209 -0.22 -2.32 -17.35
CA LEU A 209 -0.60 -3.54 -18.07
C LEU A 209 0.59 -4.40 -18.53
N SER A 210 1.82 -3.89 -18.40
CA SER A 210 3.05 -4.66 -18.49
C SER A 210 3.25 -5.47 -17.20
N ILE A 211 2.49 -6.55 -17.06
CA ILE A 211 2.69 -7.60 -16.02
C ILE A 211 4.17 -8.07 -15.95
N PHE A 212 4.93 -7.86 -17.03
CA PHE A 212 6.33 -8.27 -17.19
C PHE A 212 7.38 -7.16 -17.00
N ASN A 213 7.00 -5.88 -16.81
CA ASN A 213 7.98 -4.78 -16.69
C ASN A 213 7.71 -3.88 -15.47
N TYR A 214 7.31 -4.49 -14.36
CA TYR A 214 7.15 -3.81 -13.09
C TYR A 214 8.51 -3.30 -12.58
N GLN A 215 8.71 -1.98 -12.61
CA GLN A 215 9.86 -1.35 -11.95
C GLN A 215 9.49 -1.02 -10.51
N ALA A 216 10.02 -1.77 -9.54
CA ALA A 216 9.91 -1.41 -8.13
C ALA A 216 10.53 -0.03 -7.89
N VAL A 217 9.87 0.78 -7.06
CA VAL A 217 10.43 2.06 -6.61
C VAL A 217 11.20 1.77 -5.32
N ASP A 218 12.47 2.17 -5.24
CA ASP A 218 13.22 2.10 -4.00
C ASP A 218 12.60 3.06 -2.98
N PRO A 219 12.22 2.59 -1.76
CA PRO A 219 11.71 3.46 -0.70
C PRO A 219 12.63 4.65 -0.41
N ARG A 220 13.95 4.52 -0.53
CA ARG A 220 14.90 5.64 -0.31
C ARG A 220 14.72 6.74 -1.34
N GLU A 221 14.55 6.37 -2.60
CA GLU A 221 14.28 7.31 -3.67
C GLU A 221 12.89 7.95 -3.51
N ALA A 222 11.89 7.16 -3.14
CA ALA A 222 10.55 7.66 -2.84
C ALA A 222 10.56 8.69 -1.70
N ARG A 223 11.33 8.47 -0.62
CA ARG A 223 11.49 9.41 0.49
C ARG A 223 12.10 10.75 0.03
N ASN A 224 13.11 10.70 -0.84
CA ASN A 224 13.70 11.91 -1.43
C ASN A 224 12.69 12.66 -2.29
N VAL A 225 11.92 11.95 -3.12
CA VAL A 225 10.86 12.53 -3.94
C VAL A 225 9.76 13.13 -3.06
N PHE A 226 9.33 12.45 -2.00
CA PHE A 226 8.34 12.94 -1.05
C PHE A 226 8.78 14.27 -0.42
N TYR A 227 10.03 14.36 0.05
CA TYR A 227 10.57 15.60 0.59
C TYR A 227 10.63 16.72 -0.46
N ARG A 228 11.02 16.42 -1.70
CA ARG A 228 11.05 17.42 -2.80
C ARG A 228 9.67 17.94 -3.20
N VAL A 229 8.63 17.12 -3.04
CA VAL A 229 7.25 17.47 -3.38
C VAL A 229 6.59 18.24 -2.23
N THR A 230 6.74 17.76 -0.99
CA THR A 230 6.01 18.27 0.18
C THR A 230 6.79 19.24 1.06
N GLY A 231 8.13 19.19 1.03
CA GLY A 231 9.00 19.91 1.97
C GLY A 231 9.06 19.30 3.37
N ILE A 232 8.44 18.14 3.59
CA ILE A 232 8.31 17.49 4.90
C ILE A 232 8.98 16.11 4.84
N PRO A 233 9.74 15.69 5.87
CA PRO A 233 10.28 14.34 5.89
C PRO A 233 9.16 13.30 6.11
N PHE A 234 9.22 12.18 5.39
CA PHE A 234 8.16 11.16 5.38
C PHE A 234 7.82 10.60 6.77
N ASN A 235 8.82 10.48 7.65
CA ASN A 235 8.69 9.91 8.99
C ASN A 235 8.04 10.87 10.01
N ARG A 236 7.77 12.13 9.62
CA ARG A 236 6.90 13.04 10.39
C ARG A 236 5.43 12.62 10.29
N GLU A 237 5.04 12.12 9.13
CA GLU A 237 3.69 11.63 8.87
C GLU A 237 3.60 10.16 9.32
N GLN A 238 2.48 9.78 9.93
CA GLN A 238 2.21 8.37 10.19
C GLN A 238 1.99 7.63 8.87
N TYR A 239 2.25 6.32 8.86
CA TYR A 239 1.84 5.50 7.73
C TYR A 239 0.35 5.75 7.47
N PRO A 240 -0.06 6.06 6.23
CA PRO A 240 -1.45 6.41 5.96
C PRO A 240 -2.30 5.20 6.35
N HIS A 241 -3.23 5.43 7.28
CA HIS A 241 -4.13 4.37 7.72
C HIS A 241 -4.79 3.74 6.50
N GLU A 242 -4.74 2.42 6.43
CA GLU A 242 -5.51 1.70 5.43
C GLU A 242 -6.97 2.09 5.59
N PHE A 243 -7.63 2.22 4.45
CA PHE A 243 -8.97 2.72 4.35
C PHE A 243 -10.01 1.92 5.19
N LEU A 244 -9.76 0.62 5.41
CA LEU A 244 -10.39 -0.17 6.47
C LEU A 244 -9.32 -0.58 7.49
N PRO A 245 -9.65 -0.60 8.80
CA PRO A 245 -8.73 -1.01 9.85
C PRO A 245 -8.14 -2.40 9.57
N ASN A 246 -6.86 -2.56 9.85
CA ASN A 246 -6.15 -3.83 9.68
C ASN A 246 -5.63 -4.30 11.05
N GLU A 247 -6.52 -4.91 11.83
CA GLU A 247 -6.25 -5.46 13.17
C GLU A 247 -5.18 -6.58 13.15
N LEU A 248 -4.90 -7.16 11.98
CA LEU A 248 -3.90 -8.22 11.78
C LEU A 248 -2.49 -7.69 11.45
N ASN A 249 -2.27 -6.38 11.39
CA ASN A 249 -0.97 -5.79 11.00
C ASN A 249 0.04 -5.70 12.17
N TRP A 250 0.04 -6.69 13.07
CA TRP A 250 0.93 -6.75 14.23
C TRP A 250 2.39 -7.10 13.87
N TRP A 251 2.66 -7.49 12.63
CA TRP A 251 4.00 -7.86 12.15
C TRP A 251 4.42 -7.01 10.95
N ARG A 252 4.98 -5.83 11.22
CA ARG A 252 5.72 -5.05 10.22
C ARG A 252 7.21 -5.29 10.42
N TRP A 253 7.85 -5.83 9.38
CA TRP A 253 9.30 -5.92 9.34
C TRP A 253 9.87 -4.50 9.22
N ASP A 254 10.71 -4.10 10.16
CA ASP A 254 11.46 -2.85 10.07
C ASP A 254 12.62 -3.04 9.07
N SER A 255 12.41 -2.65 7.82
CA SER A 255 13.45 -2.70 6.79
C SER A 255 14.59 -1.70 7.02
N ASP A 256 14.32 -0.68 7.84
CA ASP A 256 15.28 0.33 8.21
C ASP A 256 16.13 -0.09 9.43
N LEU A 257 15.94 -1.32 9.95
CA LEU A 257 16.69 -1.84 11.11
C LEU A 257 18.20 -1.84 10.85
N GLY A 258 18.96 -1.17 11.72
CA GLY A 258 20.41 -1.07 11.61
C GLY A 258 20.92 -0.28 10.40
N GLN A 259 20.06 0.51 9.76
CA GLN A 259 20.42 1.40 8.65
C GLN A 259 21.06 2.71 9.15
N ASP A 260 21.37 3.61 8.23
CA ASP A 260 22.16 4.82 8.45
C ASP A 260 21.38 6.13 8.47
N ALA A 261 20.06 6.02 8.54
CA ALA A 261 19.15 7.14 8.64
C ALA A 261 18.00 6.80 9.60
N VAL A 262 17.30 7.83 10.06
CA VAL A 262 16.05 7.65 10.79
C VAL A 262 15.00 7.15 9.79
N GLY A 263 14.59 5.89 9.96
CA GLY A 263 13.62 5.21 9.11
C GLY A 263 12.17 5.56 9.41
N ALA A 264 11.30 4.60 9.11
CA ALA A 264 9.88 4.63 9.44
C ALA A 264 9.62 4.91 10.93
N ARG A 265 8.55 5.67 11.22
CA ARG A 265 8.08 5.86 12.59
C ARG A 265 7.54 4.54 13.15
N SER A 266 8.00 4.16 14.34
CA SER A 266 7.40 3.07 15.12
C SER A 266 6.22 3.60 15.94
N GLU A 267 5.08 2.89 15.92
CA GLU A 267 3.84 3.33 16.56
C GLU A 267 3.89 3.23 18.10
N ASN A 268 4.61 2.24 18.62
CA ASN A 268 4.63 1.89 20.05
C ASN A 268 5.99 2.15 20.72
N LEU A 269 6.89 2.89 20.07
CA LEU A 269 8.17 3.30 20.62
C LEU A 269 8.17 4.81 20.91
N PHE A 270 8.42 5.16 22.17
CA PHE A 270 8.29 6.52 22.68
C PHE A 270 9.57 7.02 23.33
N LEU A 271 9.90 8.30 23.13
CA LEU A 271 10.84 9.00 24.00
C LEU A 271 10.09 9.42 25.27
N LYS A 272 10.31 8.70 26.37
CA LYS A 272 9.65 8.93 27.65
C LYS A 272 10.25 10.12 28.40
N ASN A 273 11.55 10.30 28.30
CA ASN A 273 12.26 11.37 28.99
C ASN A 273 13.50 11.84 28.20
N SER A 274 13.85 13.11 28.34
CA SER A 274 15.00 13.73 27.71
C SER A 274 15.56 14.82 28.64
N ASP A 275 16.63 14.50 29.35
CA ASP A 275 17.30 15.40 30.28
C ASP A 275 18.63 15.87 29.71
N LEU A 276 18.83 17.19 29.68
CA LEU A 276 20.05 17.81 29.20
C LEU A 276 20.65 18.67 30.32
N SER A 277 21.88 18.34 30.73
CA SER A 277 22.69 19.15 31.64
C SER A 277 23.91 19.69 30.94
N VAL A 278 24.21 20.96 31.16
CA VAL A 278 25.37 21.65 30.57
C VAL A 278 26.14 22.34 31.69
N SER A 279 27.45 22.10 31.75
CA SER A 279 28.37 22.83 32.61
C SER A 279 29.38 23.58 31.76
N CYS A 280 29.53 24.89 32.00
CA CYS A 280 30.48 25.73 31.27
C CYS A 280 31.62 26.14 32.19
N ASP A 281 32.86 26.03 31.70
CA ASP A 281 34.04 26.60 32.35
C ASP A 281 34.56 27.77 31.52
N ALA A 282 34.47 28.97 32.09
CA ALA A 282 34.90 30.20 31.44
C ALA A 282 36.42 30.29 31.27
N ASN A 283 37.20 29.61 32.13
CA ASN A 283 38.67 29.68 32.08
C ASN A 283 39.25 28.86 30.93
N SER A 284 38.66 27.69 30.66
CA SER A 284 39.01 26.84 29.53
C SER A 284 38.26 27.21 28.24
N ALA A 285 37.26 28.09 28.33
CA ALA A 285 36.29 28.36 27.28
C ALA A 285 35.65 27.07 26.73
N SER A 286 35.41 26.09 27.61
CA SER A 286 34.78 24.81 27.27
C SER A 286 33.40 24.67 27.90
N ALA A 287 32.57 23.84 27.28
CA ALA A 287 31.29 23.43 27.83
C ALA A 287 31.17 21.91 27.72
N ASP A 288 30.82 21.27 28.82
CA ASP A 288 30.52 19.85 28.88
C ASP A 288 29.01 19.66 28.89
N MET A 289 28.53 18.76 28.04
CA MET A 289 27.11 18.51 27.83
C MET A 289 26.82 17.04 28.03
N GLU A 290 25.93 16.73 28.96
CA GLU A 290 25.42 15.39 29.20
C GLU A 290 23.93 15.37 28.84
N TRP A 291 23.56 14.50 27.89
CA TRP A 291 22.19 14.35 27.41
C TRP A 291 21.73 12.90 27.59
N THR A 292 20.75 12.71 28.48
CA THR A 292 20.14 11.42 28.77
C THR A 292 18.79 11.29 28.08
N PHE A 293 18.64 10.23 27.27
CA PHE A 293 17.36 9.86 26.65
C PHE A 293 16.84 8.56 27.28
N ILE A 294 15.55 8.51 27.60
CA ILE A 294 14.86 7.29 28.06
C ILE A 294 13.81 6.92 27.03
N PHE A 295 14.01 5.81 26.33
CA PHE A 295 13.04 5.25 25.39
C PHE A 295 12.18 4.18 26.07
N GLU A 296 10.89 4.16 25.75
CA GLU A 296 9.93 3.16 26.21
C GLU A 296 9.31 2.47 24.99
N ASN A 297 9.48 1.15 24.92
CA ASN A 297 8.85 0.30 23.93
C ASN A 297 7.62 -0.39 24.55
N LYS A 298 6.44 -0.18 23.97
CA LYS A 298 5.18 -0.82 24.41
C LYS A 298 4.83 -2.08 23.62
N ASP A 299 5.61 -2.42 22.60
CA ASP A 299 5.43 -3.68 21.87
C ASP A 299 5.97 -4.88 22.66
N LYS A 300 5.47 -6.07 22.30
CA LYS A 300 5.97 -7.34 22.83
C LYS A 300 7.31 -7.76 22.19
N SER A 301 7.66 -7.18 21.05
CA SER A 301 8.89 -7.42 20.30
C SER A 301 9.91 -6.31 20.55
N ALA A 302 11.20 -6.64 20.43
CA ALA A 302 12.27 -5.64 20.43
C ALA A 302 12.09 -4.66 19.25
N ALA A 303 12.43 -3.39 19.47
CA ALA A 303 12.37 -2.32 18.49
C ALA A 303 13.59 -1.41 18.64
N GLU A 304 14.11 -0.89 17.53
CA GLU A 304 15.26 0.01 17.50
C GLU A 304 14.80 1.48 17.53
N ALA A 305 15.27 2.25 18.51
CA ALA A 305 15.12 3.69 18.54
C ALA A 305 16.21 4.34 17.69
N ARG A 306 15.80 5.23 16.77
CA ARG A 306 16.72 5.99 15.90
C ARG A 306 16.41 7.48 16.03
N THR A 307 17.42 8.28 16.34
CA THR A 307 17.26 9.73 16.48
C THR A 307 18.39 10.48 15.78
N ASN A 308 18.04 11.62 15.20
CA ASN A 308 19.00 12.53 14.60
C ASN A 308 19.11 13.78 15.49
N ILE A 309 20.26 13.96 16.11
CA ILE A 309 20.50 14.98 17.13
C ILE A 309 21.35 16.07 16.50
N LEU A 310 20.87 17.32 16.56
CA LEU A 310 21.65 18.49 16.21
C LEU A 310 22.49 18.91 17.43
N LEU A 311 23.80 18.95 17.25
CA LEU A 311 24.76 19.40 18.23
C LEU A 311 24.99 20.92 18.07
N PRO A 312 25.42 21.61 19.15
CA PRO A 312 25.98 22.94 19.02
C PRO A 312 27.17 22.96 18.05
N PRO A 313 27.38 24.05 17.30
CA PRO A 313 28.51 24.15 16.38
C PRO A 313 29.85 23.88 17.08
N GLY A 314 30.66 22.98 16.51
CA GLY A 314 31.96 22.61 17.07
C GLY A 314 31.94 21.61 18.22
N ALA A 315 30.75 21.18 18.69
CA ALA A 315 30.65 20.13 19.69
C ALA A 315 30.96 18.75 19.09
N VAL A 316 31.56 17.88 19.90
CA VAL A 316 31.89 16.50 19.54
C VAL A 316 31.36 15.54 20.60
N VAL A 317 30.99 14.34 20.20
CA VAL A 317 30.59 13.28 21.13
C VAL A 317 31.85 12.64 21.70
N SER A 318 32.10 12.82 22.99
CA SER A 318 33.25 12.27 23.70
C SER A 318 32.99 10.92 24.34
N ASP A 319 31.73 10.62 24.73
CA ASP A 319 31.34 9.46 25.52
C ASP A 319 29.90 9.02 25.18
N LEU A 320 29.63 7.72 25.38
CA LEU A 320 28.31 7.11 25.19
C LEU A 320 28.15 5.93 26.13
N THR A 321 27.06 5.90 26.89
CA THR A 321 26.75 4.82 27.83
C THR A 321 25.33 4.32 27.59
N LEU A 322 25.17 3.00 27.43
CA LEU A 322 23.87 2.34 27.40
C LEU A 322 23.56 1.79 28.79
N TRP A 323 22.34 1.98 29.27
CA TRP A 323 21.88 1.39 30.53
C TRP A 323 21.02 0.17 30.25
N ILE A 324 21.49 -1.01 30.63
CA ILE A 324 20.73 -2.27 30.49
C ILE A 324 20.42 -2.78 31.89
N ASN A 325 19.13 -2.92 32.23
CA ASN A 325 18.67 -3.40 33.54
C ASN A 325 19.33 -2.67 34.74
N GLY A 326 19.46 -1.34 34.63
CA GLY A 326 20.07 -0.50 35.67
C GLY A 326 21.59 -0.56 35.78
N LYS A 327 22.27 -1.27 34.87
CA LYS A 327 23.74 -1.33 34.82
C LYS A 327 24.29 -0.51 33.64
N PRO A 328 25.24 0.40 33.87
CA PRO A 328 25.87 1.15 32.79
C PRO A 328 26.79 0.24 31.97
N GLN A 329 26.70 0.35 30.65
CA GLN A 329 27.53 -0.33 29.66
C GLN A 329 28.18 0.75 28.80
N PRO A 330 29.44 1.13 29.08
CA PRO A 330 30.14 2.13 28.26
C PRO A 330 30.39 1.59 26.86
N ALA A 331 30.16 2.42 25.85
CA ALA A 331 30.43 2.07 24.46
C ALA A 331 31.93 2.18 24.15
N ALA A 332 32.38 1.42 23.15
CA ALA A 332 33.75 1.49 22.64
C ALA A 332 33.83 2.38 21.40
N PHE A 333 34.92 3.13 21.27
CA PHE A 333 35.22 3.94 20.09
C PHE A 333 35.87 3.11 18.99
N GLY A 334 35.56 3.45 17.73
CA GLY A 334 36.16 2.84 16.57
C GLY A 334 35.85 3.60 15.28
N SER A 335 36.42 3.15 14.17
CA SER A 335 36.09 3.72 12.86
C SER A 335 34.62 3.50 12.51
N LYS A 336 34.01 4.44 11.75
CA LYS A 336 32.58 4.39 11.39
C LYS A 336 32.16 3.06 10.76
N SER A 337 32.99 2.47 9.89
CA SER A 337 32.71 1.17 9.26
C SER A 337 32.75 0.03 10.27
N GLN A 338 33.76 -0.01 11.15
CA GLN A 338 33.92 -1.06 12.15
C GLN A 338 32.79 -1.07 13.18
N VAL A 339 32.44 0.09 13.75
CA VAL A 339 31.38 0.19 14.76
C VAL A 339 30.00 -0.12 14.18
N ARG A 340 29.75 0.27 12.92
CA ARG A 340 28.50 -0.07 12.21
C ARG A 340 28.38 -1.57 11.97
N SER A 341 29.42 -2.22 11.47
CA SER A 341 29.40 -3.67 11.24
C SER A 341 29.17 -4.44 12.54
N ALA A 342 29.80 -4.00 13.65
CA ALA A 342 29.57 -4.58 14.96
C ALA A 342 28.12 -4.39 15.44
N TYR A 343 27.58 -3.18 15.30
CA TYR A 343 26.20 -2.86 15.65
C TYR A 343 25.19 -3.71 14.86
N GLN A 344 25.33 -3.78 13.53
CA GLN A 344 24.45 -4.57 12.67
C GLN A 344 24.44 -6.06 13.02
N ALA A 345 25.60 -6.62 13.38
CA ALA A 345 25.71 -8.01 13.82
C ALA A 345 25.00 -8.30 15.15
N VAL A 346 24.82 -7.28 15.99
CA VAL A 346 24.17 -7.38 17.32
C VAL A 346 22.68 -7.12 17.22
N VAL A 347 22.25 -6.07 16.52
CA VAL A 347 20.83 -5.69 16.38
C VAL A 347 20.02 -6.77 15.64
N GLN A 348 20.60 -7.41 14.62
CA GLN A 348 19.96 -8.52 13.91
C GLN A 348 19.73 -9.76 14.81
N ARG A 349 20.42 -9.84 15.95
CA ARG A 349 20.25 -10.90 16.95
C ARG A 349 19.33 -10.49 18.10
N GLN A 350 18.61 -9.36 17.98
CA GLN A 350 17.68 -8.82 18.97
C GLN A 350 18.32 -8.69 20.37
N ARG A 351 19.56 -8.21 20.40
CA ARG A 351 20.23 -7.77 21.64
C ARG A 351 20.09 -6.24 21.76
N ASP A 352 20.50 -5.67 22.89
CA ASP A 352 20.48 -4.22 23.15
C ASP A 352 21.85 -3.58 22.81
N PRO A 353 22.11 -3.15 21.55
CA PRO A 353 23.29 -2.36 21.22
C PRO A 353 23.00 -0.85 21.37
N VAL A 354 24.06 -0.05 21.44
CA VAL A 354 23.94 1.40 21.21
C VAL A 354 25.01 1.83 20.21
N LEU A 355 24.68 2.79 19.36
CA LEU A 355 25.60 3.37 18.40
C LEU A 355 25.33 4.86 18.24
N VAL A 356 26.39 5.65 18.26
CA VAL A 356 26.38 7.04 17.80
C VAL A 356 27.35 7.18 16.63
N THR A 357 26.88 7.75 15.53
CA THR A 357 27.73 8.06 14.36
C THR A 357 27.48 9.48 13.86
N SER A 358 28.49 10.11 13.25
CA SER A 358 28.29 11.40 12.59
C SER A 358 27.33 11.28 11.39
N ALA A 359 26.35 12.18 11.37
CA ALA A 359 25.34 12.36 10.32
C ALA A 359 25.60 13.62 9.46
N GLY A 360 26.73 14.31 9.67
CA GLY A 360 27.13 15.53 8.96
C GLY A 360 26.46 16.81 9.47
N GLY A 361 27.08 17.97 9.21
CA GLY A 361 26.52 19.29 9.56
C GLY A 361 26.14 19.44 11.04
N ASP A 362 27.10 19.20 11.93
CA ASP A 362 26.93 19.20 13.40
C ASP A 362 25.83 18.26 13.90
N ARG A 363 25.54 17.17 13.17
CA ARG A 363 24.54 16.17 13.59
C ARG A 363 25.15 14.81 13.86
N VAL A 364 24.51 14.09 14.77
CA VAL A 364 24.79 12.69 15.05
C VAL A 364 23.53 11.85 14.96
N LEU A 365 23.68 10.63 14.45
CA LEU A 365 22.68 9.59 14.46
C LEU A 365 22.91 8.71 15.68
N LEU A 366 21.93 8.66 16.59
CA LEU A 366 21.88 7.73 17.72
C LEU A 366 20.95 6.56 17.36
N GLN A 367 21.39 5.35 17.66
CA GLN A 367 20.65 4.10 17.50
C GLN A 367 20.74 3.27 18.78
N CYS A 368 19.64 2.78 19.32
CA CYS A 368 19.62 1.90 20.50
C CYS A 368 18.46 0.90 20.54
#